data_AF-A0A9X3XEM8-F1
#
_entry.id   AF-A0A9X3XEM8-F1
#
_cell.length_a   1.000
_cell.length_b   1.000
_cell.length_c   1.000
_cell.angle_alpha   90.00
_cell.angle_beta   90.00
_cell.angle_gamma   90.00
#
_symmetry.space_group_name_H-M   'P 1'
#
loop_
_entity.id
_entity.type
_entity.pdbx_description
1 polymer ?
#
loop_
_entity_poly.entity_id
_entity_poly.type
_entity_poly.pdbx_seq_one_letter_code
_entity_poly.pdbx_strand_id
1 'polypeptide(L)'
;MTGLRYFVLTVLAAAAAACDASRPAVATPASPRPSPTPVTAPTPPEKHVTLGDVGLDPTALDRTADPCQDFYQYACGGWLAKNEIPADRTRVGRNIEIVERNQNALRSILESASSQSTGDPALQAVGTFYGTCVDEAALEAAGTKGIDPLVKKVRAVRDLPSLVAAVAELHRHGIFSIFVIGSEQDAKDATRVIARLDQGGLGLPDRDDYLNNDARSKEIRTHYLDHVGRMMQLAGKKPADAKKAADDVMA
;
A
#
# COMPACT_ATOMS: atom_id res chain seq x y z
N MET A 1 -27.32 13.92 -34.42
CA MET A 1 -28.12 12.76 -33.97
C MET A 1 -27.96 12.64 -32.46
N THR A 2 -29.01 13.06 -31.76
CA THR A 2 -29.52 12.52 -30.47
C THR A 2 -28.63 11.46 -29.79
N GLY A 3 -28.12 11.60 -28.56
CA GLY A 3 -28.55 12.35 -27.38
C GLY A 3 -29.19 11.40 -26.36
N LEU A 4 -28.53 11.13 -25.22
CA LEU A 4 -29.24 10.77 -23.98
C LEU A 4 -28.36 11.03 -22.74
N ARG A 5 -28.75 12.06 -21.98
CA ARG A 5 -28.23 12.45 -20.66
C ARG A 5 -29.06 11.75 -19.59
N TYR A 6 -28.42 11.20 -18.55
CA TYR A 6 -29.10 10.68 -17.38
C TYR A 6 -29.64 11.81 -16.50
N PHE A 7 -30.92 11.69 -16.15
CA PHE A 7 -31.73 12.65 -15.39
C PHE A 7 -31.66 12.35 -13.89
N VAL A 8 -31.42 13.38 -13.09
CA VAL A 8 -31.61 13.42 -11.64
C VAL A 8 -33.10 13.65 -11.37
N LEU A 9 -33.73 12.87 -10.49
CA LEU A 9 -35.11 13.10 -10.05
C LEU A 9 -35.14 13.50 -8.57
N THR A 10 -35.36 14.79 -8.37
CA THR A 10 -35.85 15.42 -7.13
C THR A 10 -37.37 15.51 -7.28
N VAL A 11 -38.13 15.06 -6.28
CA VAL A 11 -39.59 15.29 -6.22
C VAL A 11 -39.88 16.28 -5.09
N LEU A 12 -40.28 17.48 -5.47
CA LEU A 12 -40.97 18.46 -4.64
C LEU A 12 -42.38 18.61 -5.23
N ALA A 13 -43.42 18.39 -4.43
CA ALA A 13 -44.79 18.72 -4.81
C ALA A 13 -45.44 19.52 -3.67
N ALA A 14 -45.73 20.78 -3.97
CA ALA A 14 -46.58 21.67 -3.20
C ALA A 14 -47.97 21.70 -3.87
N ALA A 15 -49.03 21.63 -3.07
CA ALA A 15 -50.38 22.00 -3.48
C ALA A 15 -51.07 22.78 -2.36
N ALA A 16 -51.78 23.82 -2.77
CA ALA A 16 -52.18 24.98 -1.98
C ALA A 16 -53.53 24.84 -1.26
N ALA A 17 -53.74 25.80 -0.36
CA ALA A 17 -54.82 26.04 0.59
C ALA A 17 -56.27 26.11 0.05
N ALA A 18 -57.22 25.74 0.91
CA ALA A 18 -58.45 26.49 1.14
C ALA A 18 -58.90 26.33 2.62
N CYS A 19 -59.24 27.45 3.26
CA CYS A 19 -59.69 27.55 4.65
C CYS A 19 -61.13 27.05 4.83
N ASP A 20 -61.40 26.38 5.94
CA ASP A 20 -62.69 26.52 6.62
C ASP A 20 -62.49 26.61 8.14
N ALA A 21 -63.28 27.48 8.76
CA ALA A 21 -63.11 27.98 10.10
C ALA A 21 -63.77 27.05 11.13
N SER A 22 -62.98 26.50 12.03
CA SER A 22 -63.46 25.99 13.32
C SER A 22 -62.34 26.11 14.35
N ARG A 23 -62.44 27.11 15.23
CA ARG A 23 -61.53 27.27 16.38
C ARG A 23 -61.78 26.14 17.38
N PRO A 24 -60.77 25.35 17.78
CA PRO A 24 -60.89 24.52 18.97
C PRO A 24 -60.74 25.40 20.22
N ALA A 25 -61.52 25.08 21.26
CA ALA A 25 -61.47 25.74 22.55
C ALA A 25 -60.07 25.60 23.19
N VAL A 26 -59.56 26.70 23.74
CA VAL A 26 -58.32 26.72 24.53
C VAL A 26 -58.56 25.92 25.80
N ALA A 27 -57.85 24.81 25.96
CA ALA A 27 -57.82 24.06 27.21
C ALA A 27 -56.99 24.83 28.26
N THR A 28 -57.55 24.94 29.46
CA THR A 28 -56.92 25.51 30.66
C THR A 28 -55.58 24.83 30.96
N PRO A 29 -54.53 25.55 31.40
CA PRO A 29 -53.25 24.91 31.72
C PRO A 29 -53.41 24.00 32.93
N ALA A 30 -53.00 22.74 32.79
CA ALA A 30 -52.86 21.83 33.93
C ALA A 30 -51.71 22.30 34.83
N SER A 31 -51.89 22.20 36.15
CA SER A 31 -50.89 22.54 37.16
C SER A 31 -49.54 21.82 36.89
N PRO A 32 -48.40 22.46 37.23
CA PRO A 32 -47.09 21.86 36.98
C PRO A 32 -46.95 20.58 37.79
N ARG A 33 -46.66 19.47 37.09
CA ARG A 33 -46.31 18.19 37.71
C ARG A 33 -44.97 18.40 38.43
N PRO A 34 -44.83 18.01 39.72
CA PRO A 34 -43.55 18.16 40.42
C PRO A 34 -42.46 17.40 39.66
N SER A 35 -41.34 18.06 39.41
CA SER A 35 -40.16 17.43 38.79
C SER A 35 -39.71 16.23 39.64
N PRO A 36 -39.37 15.09 39.04
CA PRO A 36 -38.83 13.97 39.79
C PRO A 36 -37.53 14.41 40.46
N THR A 37 -37.43 14.19 41.76
CA THR A 37 -36.21 14.37 42.55
C THR A 37 -35.09 13.56 41.90
N PRO A 38 -33.86 14.09 41.74
CA PRO A 38 -32.74 13.31 41.23
C PRO A 38 -32.54 12.09 42.14
N VAL A 39 -32.76 10.89 41.60
CA VAL A 39 -32.35 9.67 42.28
C VAL A 39 -30.84 9.59 42.13
N THR A 40 -30.12 9.96 43.18
CA THR A 40 -28.67 9.72 43.27
C THR A 40 -28.47 8.21 43.40
N ALA A 41 -28.34 7.52 42.27
CA ALA A 41 -27.83 6.16 42.26
C ALA A 41 -26.41 6.17 42.85
N PRO A 42 -26.03 5.21 43.70
CA PRO A 42 -24.66 5.12 44.18
C PRO A 42 -23.74 4.95 42.97
N THR A 43 -22.84 5.91 42.76
CA THR A 43 -21.81 5.83 41.73
C THR A 43 -21.02 4.54 41.96
N PRO A 44 -20.93 3.64 40.95
CA PRO A 44 -20.05 2.49 41.05
C PRO A 44 -18.63 2.95 41.43
N PRO A 45 -17.89 2.18 42.24
CA PRO A 45 -16.52 2.58 42.60
C PRO A 45 -15.72 2.84 41.33
N GLU A 46 -15.23 4.08 41.18
CA GLU A 46 -14.43 4.48 40.04
C GLU A 46 -13.14 3.64 40.03
N LYS A 47 -12.99 2.80 39.02
CA LYS A 47 -11.72 2.12 38.78
C LYS A 47 -10.78 3.12 38.14
N HIS A 48 -9.75 3.54 38.88
CA HIS A 48 -8.64 4.27 38.30
C HIS A 48 -7.83 3.32 37.41
N VAL A 49 -7.91 3.55 36.10
CA VAL A 49 -7.16 2.81 35.08
C VAL A 49 -6.18 3.80 34.46
N THR A 50 -4.90 3.46 34.45
CA THR A 50 -3.88 4.24 33.75
C THR A 50 -3.86 3.89 32.26
N LEU A 51 -3.27 4.75 31.44
CA LEU A 51 -3.06 4.45 30.02
C LEU A 51 -2.23 3.17 29.82
N GLY A 52 -1.23 2.97 30.68
CA GLY A 52 -0.41 1.76 30.66
C GLY A 52 -1.20 0.49 30.94
N ASP A 53 -2.18 0.55 31.85
CA ASP A 53 -3.03 -0.60 32.21
C ASP A 53 -3.90 -1.09 31.04
N VAL A 54 -4.14 -0.25 30.04
CA VAL A 54 -4.87 -0.58 28.82
C VAL A 54 -3.97 -0.69 27.59
N GLY A 55 -2.65 -0.77 27.79
CA GLY A 55 -1.67 -0.95 26.71
C GLY A 55 -1.37 0.30 25.88
N LEU A 56 -1.69 1.49 26.40
CA LEU A 56 -1.37 2.77 25.76
C LEU A 56 -0.11 3.37 26.38
N ASP A 57 0.81 3.82 25.52
CA ASP A 57 2.03 4.51 25.94
C ASP A 57 1.71 5.97 26.28
N PRO A 58 1.75 6.39 27.55
CA PRO A 58 1.45 7.77 27.92
C PRO A 58 2.47 8.78 27.36
N THR A 59 3.66 8.32 26.97
CA THR A 59 4.73 9.17 26.44
C THR A 59 4.55 9.51 24.96
N ALA A 60 3.59 8.87 24.29
CA ALA A 60 3.19 9.17 22.92
C ALA A 60 2.28 10.41 22.82
N LEU A 61 1.61 10.77 23.92
CA LEU A 61 0.69 11.91 23.95
C LEU A 61 1.44 13.25 23.92
N ASP A 62 0.93 14.20 23.12
CA ASP A 62 1.24 15.62 23.24
C ASP A 62 0.09 16.33 23.96
N ARG A 63 0.27 16.54 25.27
CA ARG A 63 -0.75 17.18 26.11
C ARG A 63 -0.88 18.69 25.90
N THR A 64 -0.06 19.28 25.04
CA THR A 64 -0.16 20.71 24.69
C THR A 64 -1.14 20.95 23.54
N ALA A 65 -1.47 19.91 22.78
CA ALA A 65 -2.48 19.96 21.72
C ALA A 65 -3.90 19.79 22.28
N ASP A 66 -4.85 20.54 21.72
CA ASP A 66 -6.28 20.39 22.04
C ASP A 66 -6.84 19.13 21.34
N PRO A 67 -7.26 18.09 22.08
CA PRO A 67 -7.79 16.86 21.50
C PRO A 67 -9.08 17.07 20.70
N CYS A 68 -9.82 18.16 20.93
CA CYS A 68 -11.04 18.48 20.17
C CYS A 68 -10.75 19.15 18.83
N GLN A 69 -9.53 19.66 18.61
CA GLN A 69 -9.11 20.30 17.35
C GLN A 69 -8.23 19.38 16.52
N ASP A 70 -7.24 18.73 17.15
CA ASP A 70 -6.33 17.79 16.51
C ASP A 70 -6.05 16.62 17.44
N PHE A 71 -6.94 15.62 17.38
CA PHE A 71 -6.78 14.42 18.17
C PHE A 71 -5.54 13.61 17.77
N TYR A 72 -5.07 13.71 16.52
CA TYR A 72 -3.88 12.99 16.07
C TYR A 72 -2.62 13.58 16.70
N GLN A 73 -2.47 14.90 16.68
CA GLN A 73 -1.36 15.56 17.38
C GLN A 73 -1.43 15.28 18.88
N TYR A 74 -2.60 15.40 19.52
CA TYR A 74 -2.76 15.06 20.93
C TYR A 74 -2.35 13.62 21.24
N ALA A 75 -2.79 12.65 20.43
CA ALA A 75 -2.57 11.23 20.69
C ALA A 75 -1.16 10.74 20.31
N CYS A 76 -0.53 11.35 19.29
CA CYS A 76 0.69 10.84 18.67
C CYS A 76 1.86 11.83 18.70
N GLY A 77 1.65 13.10 19.01
CA GLY A 77 2.65 14.16 18.88
C GLY A 77 3.91 13.93 19.72
N GLY A 78 3.77 13.35 20.91
CA GLY A 78 4.91 12.96 21.75
C GLY A 78 5.74 11.83 21.14
N TRP A 79 5.12 10.92 20.38
CA TRP A 79 5.84 9.88 19.62
C TRP A 79 6.47 10.47 18.35
N LEU A 80 5.74 11.30 17.59
CA LEU A 80 6.25 11.95 16.38
C LEU A 80 7.52 12.76 16.67
N ALA A 81 7.55 13.49 17.79
CA ALA A 81 8.70 14.30 18.19
C ALA A 81 9.96 13.48 18.53
N LYS A 82 9.82 12.18 18.82
CA LYS A 82 10.93 11.29 19.22
C LYS A 82 11.36 10.32 18.13
N ASN A 83 10.58 10.18 17.06
CA ASN A 83 10.78 9.17 16.03
C ASN A 83 10.98 9.85 14.68
N GLU A 84 12.23 10.19 14.39
CA GLU A 84 12.64 10.66 13.07
C GLU A 84 12.66 9.51 12.08
N ILE A 85 12.44 9.81 10.78
CA ILE A 85 12.53 8.81 9.72
C ILE A 85 14.02 8.51 9.50
N PRO A 86 14.49 7.26 9.71
CA PRO A 86 15.87 6.89 9.44
C PRO A 86 16.25 7.10 7.97
N ALA A 87 17.53 7.33 7.69
CA ALA A 87 18.01 7.65 6.34
C ALA A 87 17.77 6.52 5.31
N ASP A 88 17.62 5.28 5.76
CA ASP A 88 17.34 4.09 4.95
C ASP A 88 15.84 3.77 4.86
N ARG A 89 14.96 4.70 5.26
CA ARG A 89 13.51 4.55 5.26
C ARG A 89 12.83 5.78 4.65
N THR A 90 11.65 5.55 4.10
CA THR A 90 10.77 6.63 3.58
C THR A 90 9.64 6.99 4.53
N ARG A 91 9.46 6.20 5.60
CA ARG A 91 8.44 6.39 6.64
C ARG A 91 8.83 5.64 7.92
N VAL A 92 8.30 6.11 9.04
CA VAL A 92 8.37 5.46 10.35
C VAL A 92 6.94 5.35 10.91
N GLY A 93 6.67 4.35 11.73
CA GLY A 93 5.34 4.14 12.30
C GLY A 93 5.33 2.98 13.28
N ARG A 94 4.36 2.96 14.19
CA ARG A 94 4.24 1.91 15.22
C ARG A 94 4.06 0.51 14.62
N ASN A 95 3.40 0.39 13.47
CA ASN A 95 3.30 -0.86 12.73
C ASN A 95 4.65 -1.30 12.12
N ILE A 96 5.48 -0.34 11.69
CA ILE A 96 6.82 -0.62 11.17
C ILE A 96 7.72 -1.18 12.28
N GLU A 97 7.62 -0.66 13.51
CA GLU A 97 8.36 -1.22 14.66
C GLU A 97 8.05 -2.72 14.87
N ILE A 98 6.80 -3.14 14.68
CA ILE A 98 6.40 -4.55 14.79
C ILE A 98 7.02 -5.36 13.64
N VAL A 99 6.97 -4.83 12.41
CA VAL A 99 7.59 -5.47 11.25
C VAL A 99 9.09 -5.66 11.46
N GLU A 100 9.79 -4.66 11.99
CA GLU A 100 11.24 -4.74 12.25
C GLU A 100 11.58 -5.76 13.33
N ARG A 101 10.81 -5.81 14.43
CA ARG A 101 10.98 -6.85 15.45
C ARG A 101 10.80 -8.24 14.87
N ASN A 102 9.78 -8.42 14.03
CA ASN A 102 9.54 -9.70 13.35
C ASN A 102 10.66 -10.04 12.37
N GLN A 103 11.16 -9.07 11.59
CA GLN A 103 12.28 -9.25 10.67
C GLN A 103 13.54 -9.68 11.43
N ASN A 104 13.83 -9.10 12.59
CA ASN A 104 14.97 -9.51 13.41
C ASN A 104 14.81 -10.94 13.94
N ALA A 105 13.61 -11.31 14.42
CA ALA A 105 13.34 -12.68 14.85
C ALA A 105 13.48 -13.68 13.69
N LEU A 106 12.93 -13.36 12.52
CA LEU A 106 13.06 -14.17 11.31
C LEU A 106 14.51 -14.29 10.87
N ARG A 107 15.28 -13.20 10.89
CA ARG A 107 16.72 -13.20 10.59
C ARG A 107 17.47 -14.19 11.48
N SER A 108 17.25 -14.15 12.80
CA SER A 108 17.91 -15.09 13.73
C SER A 108 17.54 -16.55 13.44
N ILE A 109 16.29 -16.83 13.11
CA ILE A 109 15.83 -18.18 12.72
C ILE A 109 16.54 -18.64 11.44
N LEU A 110 16.61 -17.76 10.44
CA LEU A 110 17.19 -18.07 9.14
C LEU A 110 18.71 -18.23 9.19
N GLU A 111 19.42 -17.40 9.95
CA GLU A 111 20.87 -17.53 10.19
C GLU A 111 21.20 -18.85 10.92
N SER A 112 20.35 -19.25 11.87
CA SER A 112 20.49 -20.55 12.54
C SER A 112 20.24 -21.71 11.58
N ALA A 113 19.18 -21.61 10.76
CA ALA A 113 18.84 -22.63 9.77
C ALA A 113 19.84 -22.72 8.62
N SER A 114 20.53 -21.64 8.26
CA SER A 114 21.55 -21.63 7.21
C SER A 114 22.88 -22.21 7.67
N SER A 115 23.19 -22.13 8.98
CA SER A 115 24.47 -22.56 9.53
C SER A 115 24.49 -23.99 10.05
N GLN A 116 23.32 -24.59 10.30
CA GLN A 116 23.20 -25.91 10.91
C GLN A 116 22.16 -26.77 10.18
N SER A 117 22.32 -28.09 10.24
CA SER A 117 21.27 -29.00 9.79
C SER A 117 20.10 -28.94 10.76
N THR A 118 18.90 -28.64 10.25
CA THR A 118 17.73 -28.41 11.11
C THR A 118 16.89 -29.67 11.35
N GLY A 119 17.13 -30.75 10.59
CA GLY A 119 16.30 -31.97 10.62
C GLY A 119 14.90 -31.81 10.00
N ASP A 120 14.46 -30.57 9.73
CA ASP A 120 13.24 -30.23 9.01
C ASP A 120 13.61 -29.82 7.57
N PRO A 121 13.20 -30.59 6.53
CA PRO A 121 13.50 -30.25 5.15
C PRO A 121 13.00 -28.88 4.70
N ALA A 122 11.84 -28.43 5.21
CA ALA A 122 11.29 -27.13 4.84
C ALA A 122 12.13 -26.00 5.43
N LEU A 123 12.46 -26.08 6.72
CA LEU A 123 13.30 -25.10 7.38
C LEU A 123 14.72 -25.09 6.78
N GLN A 124 15.26 -26.26 6.44
CA GLN A 124 16.55 -26.37 5.76
C GLN A 124 16.53 -25.66 4.40
N ALA A 125 15.48 -25.85 3.59
CA ALA A 125 15.37 -25.21 2.28
C ALA A 125 15.34 -23.69 2.38
N VAL A 126 14.57 -23.14 3.33
CA VAL A 126 14.50 -21.69 3.55
C VAL A 126 15.82 -21.14 4.10
N GLY A 127 16.48 -21.87 5.02
CA GLY A 127 17.81 -21.53 5.51
C GLY A 127 18.87 -21.50 4.40
N THR A 128 18.87 -22.50 3.51
CA THR A 128 19.75 -22.52 2.34
C THR A 128 19.47 -21.35 1.40
N PHE A 129 18.20 -21.04 1.12
CA PHE A 129 17.83 -19.90 0.30
C PHE A 129 18.30 -18.58 0.90
N TYR A 130 18.10 -18.37 2.21
CA TYR A 130 18.62 -17.20 2.93
C TYR A 130 20.15 -17.10 2.81
N GLY A 131 20.86 -18.22 2.96
CA GLY A 131 22.32 -18.29 2.79
C GLY A 131 22.80 -17.75 1.44
N THR A 132 22.07 -18.02 0.36
CA THR A 132 22.42 -17.47 -0.97
C THR A 132 22.22 -15.96 -1.10
N CYS A 133 21.37 -15.37 -0.27
CA CYS A 133 21.08 -13.94 -0.29
C CYS A 133 22.13 -13.12 0.48
N VAL A 134 22.65 -13.68 1.59
CA VAL A 134 23.58 -12.97 2.47
C VAL A 134 25.06 -13.19 2.12
N ASP A 135 25.38 -14.12 1.24
CA ASP A 135 26.74 -14.33 0.74
C ASP A 135 27.07 -13.33 -0.39
N GLU A 136 27.35 -12.08 0.00
CA GLU A 136 27.69 -11.00 -0.92
C GLU A 136 28.92 -11.33 -1.78
N ALA A 137 29.91 -12.03 -1.23
CA ALA A 137 31.13 -12.40 -1.97
C ALA A 137 30.80 -13.36 -3.13
N ALA A 138 29.95 -14.35 -2.90
CA ALA A 138 29.48 -15.24 -3.95
C ALA A 138 28.63 -14.49 -4.99
N LEU A 139 27.77 -13.57 -4.57
CA LEU A 139 26.94 -12.73 -5.46
C LEU A 139 27.81 -11.86 -6.38
N GLU A 140 28.80 -11.16 -5.84
CA GLU A 140 29.71 -10.31 -6.62
C GLU A 140 30.57 -11.15 -7.59
N ALA A 141 31.02 -12.34 -7.19
CA ALA A 141 31.75 -13.25 -8.07
C ALA A 141 30.87 -13.84 -9.20
N ALA A 142 29.58 -14.04 -8.92
CA ALA A 142 28.61 -14.49 -9.92
C ALA A 142 28.29 -13.39 -10.93
N GLY A 143 28.19 -12.13 -10.49
CA GLY A 143 27.83 -11.00 -11.35
C GLY A 143 26.48 -11.22 -12.05
N THR A 144 26.38 -10.91 -13.34
CA THR A 144 25.12 -11.03 -14.09
C THR A 144 24.83 -12.43 -14.63
N LYS A 145 25.71 -13.41 -14.39
CA LYS A 145 25.63 -14.75 -15.03
C LYS A 145 24.28 -15.44 -14.82
N GLY A 146 23.64 -15.21 -13.67
CA GLY A 146 22.32 -15.79 -13.35
C GLY A 146 21.19 -15.30 -14.25
N ILE A 147 21.28 -14.08 -14.80
CA ILE A 147 20.25 -13.48 -15.65
C ILE A 147 20.60 -13.47 -17.14
N ASP A 148 21.86 -13.78 -17.50
CA ASP A 148 22.34 -13.81 -18.89
C ASP A 148 21.45 -14.64 -19.85
N PRO A 149 20.89 -15.82 -19.46
CA PRO A 149 19.99 -16.56 -20.34
C PRO A 149 18.72 -15.78 -20.71
N LEU A 150 18.14 -15.06 -19.75
CA LEU A 150 16.95 -14.23 -19.96
C LEU A 150 17.28 -13.02 -20.83
N VAL A 151 18.42 -12.35 -20.56
CA VAL A 151 18.90 -11.23 -21.36
C VAL A 151 19.14 -11.67 -22.81
N LYS A 152 19.76 -12.84 -23.03
CA LYS A 152 19.99 -13.40 -24.37
C LYS A 152 18.67 -13.70 -25.09
N LYS A 153 17.68 -14.25 -24.38
CA LYS A 153 16.34 -14.51 -24.94
C LYS A 153 15.68 -13.23 -25.42
N VAL A 154 15.69 -12.17 -24.60
CA VAL A 154 15.10 -10.87 -24.95
C VAL A 154 15.85 -10.20 -26.11
N ARG A 155 17.19 -10.27 -26.14
CA ARG A 155 18.00 -9.73 -27.25
C ARG A 155 17.79 -10.46 -28.58
N ALA A 156 17.28 -11.69 -28.56
CA ALA A 156 16.99 -12.48 -29.75
C ALA A 156 15.61 -12.19 -30.35
N VAL A 157 14.81 -11.31 -29.75
CA VAL A 157 13.49 -10.92 -30.27
C VAL A 157 13.67 -10.11 -31.57
N ARG A 158 13.03 -10.57 -32.65
CA ARG A 158 13.12 -9.97 -33.99
C ARG A 158 11.77 -9.88 -34.71
N ASP A 159 10.75 -10.52 -34.15
CA ASP A 159 9.41 -10.63 -34.71
C ASP A 159 8.40 -10.91 -33.59
N LEU A 160 7.10 -10.88 -33.94
CA LEU A 160 6.03 -11.13 -32.97
C LEU A 160 6.11 -12.53 -32.32
N PRO A 161 6.36 -13.64 -33.06
CA PRO A 161 6.51 -14.95 -32.44
C PRO A 161 7.64 -15.02 -31.40
N SER A 162 8.81 -14.45 -31.70
CA SER A 162 9.93 -14.40 -30.75
C SER A 162 9.64 -13.49 -29.56
N LEU A 163 8.91 -12.39 -29.75
CA LEU A 163 8.43 -11.53 -28.65
C LEU A 163 7.51 -12.30 -27.70
N VAL A 164 6.49 -12.99 -28.23
CA VAL A 164 5.56 -13.80 -27.44
C VAL A 164 6.31 -14.86 -26.64
N ALA A 165 7.27 -15.54 -27.26
CA ALA A 165 8.09 -16.55 -26.60
C ALA A 165 9.00 -15.96 -25.50
N ALA A 166 9.49 -14.74 -25.67
CA ALA A 166 10.27 -14.03 -24.65
C ALA A 166 9.39 -13.60 -23.47
N VAL A 167 8.24 -13.00 -23.73
CA VAL A 167 7.27 -12.57 -22.70
C VAL A 167 6.80 -13.77 -21.88
N ALA A 168 6.46 -14.89 -22.54
CA ALA A 168 6.06 -16.12 -21.85
C ALA A 168 7.17 -16.66 -20.95
N GLU A 169 8.43 -16.64 -21.39
CA GLU A 169 9.55 -17.04 -20.55
C GLU A 169 9.71 -16.11 -19.34
N LEU A 170 9.67 -14.79 -19.55
CA LEU A 170 9.77 -13.82 -18.46
C LEU A 170 8.64 -14.00 -17.43
N HIS A 171 7.40 -14.22 -17.88
CA HIS A 171 6.27 -14.49 -16.99
C HIS A 171 6.45 -15.75 -16.15
N ARG A 172 7.08 -16.81 -16.69
CA ARG A 172 7.41 -18.04 -15.93
C ARG A 172 8.42 -17.79 -14.80
N HIS A 173 9.26 -16.76 -14.93
CA HIS A 173 10.20 -16.32 -13.89
C HIS A 173 9.63 -15.19 -13.01
N GLY A 174 8.32 -14.88 -13.11
CA GLY A 174 7.68 -13.82 -12.34
C GLY A 174 8.02 -12.40 -12.81
N ILE A 175 8.62 -12.25 -13.99
CA ILE A 175 8.95 -10.96 -14.60
C ILE A 175 7.81 -10.57 -15.55
N PHE A 176 6.81 -9.88 -15.01
CA PHE A 176 5.59 -9.53 -15.75
C PHE A 176 5.78 -8.30 -16.66
N SER A 177 6.19 -8.56 -17.90
CA SER A 177 6.23 -7.54 -18.97
C SER A 177 4.87 -7.45 -19.69
N ILE A 178 4.48 -6.24 -20.10
CA ILE A 178 3.24 -5.90 -20.84
C ILE A 178 1.93 -6.04 -20.02
N PHE A 179 1.71 -7.19 -19.41
CA PHE A 179 0.53 -7.47 -18.58
C PHE A 179 0.91 -8.43 -17.45
N VAL A 180 0.08 -8.46 -16.42
CA VAL A 180 0.19 -9.43 -15.33
C VAL A 180 -0.76 -10.59 -15.62
N ILE A 181 -0.29 -11.82 -15.39
CA ILE A 181 -1.12 -13.01 -15.43
C ILE A 181 -1.04 -13.73 -14.09
N GLY A 182 -2.19 -14.12 -13.56
CA GLY A 182 -2.28 -14.77 -12.25
C GLY A 182 -3.48 -15.70 -12.16
N SER A 183 -3.51 -16.42 -11.05
CA SER A 183 -4.61 -17.31 -10.68
C SER A 183 -5.45 -16.62 -9.61
N GLU A 184 -6.76 -16.49 -9.83
CA GLU A 184 -7.68 -15.91 -8.86
C GLU A 184 -9.02 -16.67 -8.82
N GLN A 185 -9.80 -16.42 -7.77
CA GLN A 185 -11.19 -16.91 -7.72
C GLN A 185 -12.06 -16.13 -8.69
N ASP A 186 -12.97 -16.81 -9.38
CA ASP A 186 -13.95 -16.14 -10.25
C ASP A 186 -14.93 -15.32 -9.38
N ALA A 187 -15.03 -14.01 -9.65
CA ALA A 187 -15.92 -13.11 -8.94
C ALA A 187 -17.42 -13.50 -9.09
N LYS A 188 -17.78 -14.27 -10.12
CA LYS A 188 -19.14 -14.78 -10.33
C LYS A 188 -19.35 -16.18 -9.75
N ASP A 189 -18.27 -16.91 -9.47
CA ASP A 189 -18.30 -18.26 -8.89
C ASP A 189 -17.02 -18.53 -8.09
N ALA A 190 -17.06 -18.21 -6.80
CA ALA A 190 -15.92 -18.37 -5.90
C ALA A 190 -15.46 -19.83 -5.71
N THR A 191 -16.22 -20.82 -6.20
CA THR A 191 -15.79 -22.23 -6.20
C THR A 191 -14.81 -22.56 -7.33
N ARG A 192 -14.62 -21.63 -8.29
CA ARG A 192 -13.72 -21.79 -9.44
C ARG A 192 -12.51 -20.88 -9.34
N VAL A 193 -11.39 -21.41 -9.83
CA VAL A 193 -10.16 -20.65 -10.04
C VAL A 193 -9.99 -20.42 -11.54
N ILE A 194 -9.75 -19.19 -11.93
CA ILE A 194 -9.58 -18.75 -13.32
C ILE A 194 -8.25 -18.02 -13.51
N ALA A 195 -7.80 -17.95 -14.76
CA ALA A 195 -6.70 -17.08 -15.12
C ALA A 195 -7.20 -15.62 -15.20
N ARG A 196 -6.57 -14.72 -14.45
CA ARG A 196 -6.74 -13.28 -14.58
C ARG A 196 -5.61 -12.69 -15.39
N LEU A 197 -5.98 -11.82 -16.33
CA LEU A 197 -5.06 -10.91 -16.99
C LEU A 197 -5.40 -9.51 -16.54
N ASP A 198 -4.39 -8.74 -16.17
CA ASP A 198 -4.55 -7.35 -15.76
C ASP A 198 -3.45 -6.47 -16.37
N GLN A 199 -3.68 -5.17 -16.35
CA GLN A 199 -2.69 -4.18 -16.77
C GLN A 199 -1.40 -4.33 -15.97
N GLY A 200 -0.26 -4.16 -16.65
CA GLY A 200 1.06 -4.24 -16.05
C GLY A 200 2.10 -3.54 -16.91
N GLY A 201 3.37 -3.84 -16.65
CA GLY A 201 4.47 -3.38 -17.52
C GLY A 201 4.94 -1.94 -17.30
N LEU A 202 4.41 -1.21 -16.31
CA LEU A 202 4.96 0.08 -15.91
C LEU A 202 6.18 -0.11 -15.00
N GLY A 203 7.17 0.78 -15.15
CA GLY A 203 8.36 0.82 -14.29
C GLY A 203 8.33 1.93 -13.23
N LEU A 204 7.42 2.91 -13.36
CA LEU A 204 7.09 3.89 -12.33
C LEU A 204 5.82 3.44 -11.57
N PRO A 205 5.64 3.90 -10.32
CA PRO A 205 4.55 3.44 -9.46
C PRO A 205 3.14 3.72 -10.00
N ASP A 206 2.95 4.82 -10.72
CA ASP A 206 1.63 5.23 -11.23
C ASP A 206 1.69 5.68 -12.70
N ARG A 207 0.56 5.56 -13.39
CA ARG A 207 0.34 6.10 -14.74
C ARG A 207 0.58 7.61 -14.78
N ASP A 208 0.17 8.33 -13.75
CA ASP A 208 0.24 9.78 -13.69
C ASP A 208 1.68 10.29 -13.63
N ASP A 209 2.63 9.49 -13.13
CA ASP A 209 4.06 9.80 -13.20
C ASP A 209 4.58 9.89 -14.65
N TYR A 210 3.91 9.25 -15.60
CA TYR A 210 4.24 9.34 -17.03
C TYR A 210 3.58 10.54 -17.72
N LEU A 211 2.39 10.94 -17.27
CA LEU A 211 1.51 11.83 -18.04
C LEU A 211 1.44 13.25 -17.50
N ASN A 212 1.62 13.43 -16.20
CA ASN A 212 1.52 14.75 -15.59
C ASN A 212 2.74 15.61 -15.93
N ASN A 213 2.52 16.92 -16.04
CA ASN A 213 3.53 17.90 -16.48
C ASN A 213 4.01 18.84 -15.37
N ASP A 214 3.64 18.57 -14.12
CA ASP A 214 4.16 19.30 -12.96
C ASP A 214 5.66 19.01 -12.74
N ALA A 215 6.28 19.80 -11.88
CA ALA A 215 7.72 19.73 -11.62
C ALA A 215 8.13 18.37 -11.04
N ARG A 216 7.31 17.79 -10.15
CA ARG A 216 7.61 16.52 -9.49
C ARG A 216 7.58 15.36 -10.47
N SER A 217 6.54 15.24 -11.30
CA SER A 217 6.47 14.16 -12.29
C SER A 217 7.60 14.26 -13.33
N LYS A 218 7.99 15.47 -13.73
CA LYS A 218 9.16 15.67 -14.62
C LYS A 218 10.46 15.21 -13.96
N GLU A 219 10.68 15.58 -12.70
CA GLU A 219 11.85 15.16 -11.92
C GLU A 219 11.93 13.64 -11.75
N ILE A 220 10.80 12.98 -11.43
CA ILE A 220 10.70 11.52 -11.34
C ILE A 220 11.09 10.86 -12.67
N ARG A 221 10.57 11.36 -13.80
CA ARG A 221 10.91 10.82 -15.13
C ARG A 221 12.40 11.00 -15.45
N THR A 222 13.00 12.13 -15.07
CA THR A 222 14.45 12.34 -15.21
C THR A 222 15.23 11.28 -14.42
N HIS A 223 14.92 11.09 -13.13
CA HIS A 223 15.61 10.07 -12.32
C HIS A 223 15.38 8.64 -12.78
N TYR A 224 14.20 8.34 -13.32
CA TYR A 224 13.89 7.04 -13.90
C TYR A 224 14.71 6.77 -15.16
N LEU A 225 14.79 7.72 -16.09
CA LEU A 225 15.63 7.62 -17.28
C LEU A 225 17.11 7.43 -16.92
N ASP A 226 17.60 8.17 -15.92
CA ASP A 226 18.96 8.02 -15.41
C ASP A 226 19.20 6.62 -14.82
N HIS A 227 18.24 6.10 -14.06
CA HIS A 227 18.30 4.76 -13.48
C HIS A 227 18.33 3.70 -14.59
N VAL A 228 17.39 3.74 -15.53
CA VAL A 228 17.34 2.80 -16.67
C VAL A 228 18.63 2.87 -17.48
N GLY A 229 19.14 4.07 -17.74
CA GLY A 229 20.42 4.27 -18.44
C GLY A 229 21.61 3.63 -17.71
N ARG A 230 21.67 3.72 -16.38
CA ARG A 230 22.69 3.01 -15.58
C ARG A 230 22.53 1.50 -15.64
N MET A 231 21.31 0.99 -15.51
CA MET A 231 21.03 -0.46 -15.61
C MET A 231 21.42 -1.02 -16.97
N MET A 232 21.16 -0.27 -18.05
CA MET A 232 21.56 -0.62 -19.40
C MET A 232 23.09 -0.67 -19.59
N GLN A 233 23.83 0.23 -18.93
CA GLN A 233 25.30 0.20 -18.92
C GLN A 233 25.84 -1.00 -18.14
N LEU A 234 25.26 -1.30 -16.97
CA LEU A 234 25.59 -2.51 -16.20
C LEU A 234 25.31 -3.79 -17.00
N ALA A 235 24.29 -3.78 -17.87
CA ALA A 235 24.01 -4.84 -18.82
C ALA A 235 24.89 -4.81 -20.10
N GLY A 236 25.96 -4.01 -20.11
CA GLY A 236 27.01 -3.99 -21.14
C GLY A 236 26.76 -3.07 -22.34
N LYS A 237 25.77 -2.16 -22.31
CA LYS A 237 25.62 -1.15 -23.36
C LYS A 237 26.63 -0.01 -23.16
N LYS A 238 27.10 0.57 -24.27
CA LYS A 238 27.90 1.81 -24.23
C LYS A 238 27.03 2.97 -23.74
N PRO A 239 27.61 4.02 -23.13
CA PRO A 239 26.84 5.13 -22.56
C PRO A 239 25.81 5.75 -23.52
N ALA A 240 26.18 5.99 -24.78
CA ALA A 240 25.26 6.55 -25.77
C ALA A 240 24.08 5.61 -26.11
N ASP A 241 24.37 4.32 -26.31
CA ASP A 241 23.35 3.29 -26.59
C ASP A 241 22.44 3.04 -25.38
N ALA A 242 22.98 3.18 -24.17
CA ALA A 242 22.25 3.04 -22.92
C ALA A 242 21.29 4.21 -22.70
N LYS A 243 21.73 5.45 -22.98
CA LYS A 243 20.85 6.61 -22.94
C LYS A 243 19.72 6.48 -23.96
N LYS A 244 20.04 6.12 -25.20
CA LYS A 244 19.01 5.91 -26.23
C LYS A 244 18.01 4.83 -25.80
N ALA A 245 18.49 3.72 -25.24
CA ALA A 245 17.61 2.65 -24.75
C ALA A 245 16.70 3.12 -23.59
N ALA A 246 17.18 3.99 -22.70
CA ALA A 246 16.34 4.56 -21.66
C ALA A 246 15.25 5.47 -22.26
N ASP A 247 15.61 6.31 -23.23
CA ASP A 247 14.66 7.16 -23.94
C ASP A 247 13.60 6.30 -24.69
N ASP A 248 14.01 5.19 -25.32
CA ASP A 248 13.11 4.23 -25.99
C ASP A 248 12.16 3.50 -25.01
N VAL A 249 12.56 3.30 -23.75
CA VAL A 249 11.71 2.68 -22.71
C VAL A 249 10.61 3.63 -22.21
N MET A 250 10.88 4.94 -22.24
CA MET A 250 9.93 5.97 -21.79
C MET A 250 8.97 6.42 -22.89
N ALA A 251 9.38 6.29 -24.16
CA ALA A 251 8.63 6.75 -25.33
C ALA A 251 7.27 6.04 -25.50
#